data_AF-J5KWR0-F1
#
_entry.id   AF-J5KWR0-F1
#
_cell.length_a   1.000
_cell.length_b   1.000
_cell.length_c   1.000
_cell.angle_alpha   90.00
_cell.angle_beta   90.00
_cell.angle_gamma   90.00
#
_symmetry.space_group_name_H-M   'P 1'
#
loop_
_entity.id
_entity.type
_entity.pdbx_description
1 polymer ?
#
loop_
_entity_poly.entity_id
_entity_poly.type
_entity_poly.pdbx_seq_one_letter_code
_entity_poly.pdbx_strand_id
1 'polypeptide(L)' 'MTTKQRIHLDNLATKRKAEAMARLQNALSYDMGFYKFKNGKLNVSKLARCAGLSRGFVERELWRLGL' A
#
# COMPACT_ATOMS: atom_id res chain seq x y z
N MET A 1 -19.70 -19.07 13.25
CA MET A 1 -18.41 -19.19 12.53
C MET A 1 -17.53 -20.16 13.30
N THR A 2 -16.98 -21.19 12.65
CA THR A 2 -16.11 -22.18 13.31
C THR A 2 -14.69 -21.63 13.50
N THR A 3 -13.92 -22.23 14.42
CA THR A 3 -12.51 -21.85 14.65
C THR A 3 -11.66 -21.95 13.38
N LYS A 4 -11.86 -23.01 12.57
CA LYS A 4 -11.14 -23.19 11.29
C LYS A 4 -11.47 -22.07 10.29
N GLN A 5 -12.73 -21.63 10.23
CA GLN A 5 -13.13 -20.51 9.38
C GLN A 5 -12.50 -19.19 9.83
N ARG A 6 -12.42 -18.95 11.16
CA ARG A 6 -11.73 -17.78 11.71
C ARG A 6 -10.26 -17.75 11.32
N ILE A 7 -9.54 -18.83 11.56
CA ILE A 7 -8.12 -18.97 11.21
C ILE A 7 -7.91 -18.75 9.71
N HIS A 8 -8.79 -19.29 8.87
CA HIS A 8 -8.70 -19.09 7.42
C HIS A 8 -8.85 -17.61 7.03
N LEU A 9 -9.83 -16.90 7.59
CA LEU A 9 -10.02 -15.47 7.32
C LEU A 9 -8.85 -14.62 7.82
N ASP A 10 -8.31 -14.91 9.00
CA ASP A 10 -7.14 -14.23 9.56
C ASP A 10 -5.90 -14.45 8.67
N ASN A 11 -5.69 -15.68 8.20
CA ASN A 11 -4.61 -16.00 7.26
C ASN A 11 -4.79 -15.27 5.92
N LEU A 12 -6.02 -15.22 5.40
CA LEU A 12 -6.33 -14.52 4.14
C LEU A 12 -6.08 -13.01 4.27
N ALA A 13 -6.50 -12.40 5.38
CA ALA A 13 -6.25 -11.00 5.66
C ALA A 13 -4.75 -10.71 5.77
N THR A 14 -4.00 -11.58 6.45
CA THR A 14 -2.55 -11.46 6.61
C THR A 14 -1.83 -11.53 5.25
N LYS A 15 -2.17 -12.51 4.41
CA LYS A 15 -1.61 -12.64 3.06
C LYS A 15 -1.90 -11.42 2.18
N ARG A 16 -3.15 -10.94 2.18
CA ARG A 16 -3.55 -9.72 1.44
C ARG A 16 -2.77 -8.50 1.91
N LYS A 17 -2.55 -8.35 3.21
CA LYS A 17 -1.76 -7.25 3.76
C LYS A 17 -0.31 -7.33 3.32
N ALA A 18 0.31 -8.52 3.38
CA ALA A 18 1.70 -8.73 2.97
C ALA A 18 1.89 -8.39 1.47
N GLU A 19 0.98 -8.85 0.63
CA GLU A 19 1.00 -8.54 -0.82
C GLU A 19 0.85 -7.04 -1.09
N ALA A 20 -0.09 -6.38 -0.39
CA ALA A 20 -0.28 -4.94 -0.52
C ALA A 20 0.98 -4.14 -0.10
N MET A 21 1.65 -4.57 0.97
CA MET A 21 2.92 -3.97 1.41
C MET A 21 4.03 -4.17 0.38
N ALA A 22 4.16 -5.36 -0.19
CA ALA A 22 5.16 -5.64 -1.22
C ALA A 22 4.97 -4.76 -2.46
N ARG A 23 3.72 -4.57 -2.91
CA ARG A 23 3.40 -3.65 -4.02
C ARG A 23 3.76 -2.19 -3.70
N LEU A 24 3.47 -1.75 -2.48
CA LEU A 24 3.84 -0.39 -2.03
C LEU A 24 5.36 -0.21 -2.01
N GLN A 25 6.09 -1.16 -1.44
CA GLN A 25 7.56 -1.11 -1.42
C GLN A 25 8.15 -1.08 -2.82
N ASN A 26 7.66 -1.92 -3.74
CA ASN A 26 8.10 -1.89 -5.13
C ASN A 26 7.85 -0.52 -5.79
N ALA A 27 6.71 0.10 -5.52
CA ALA A 27 6.42 1.44 -6.03
C ALA A 27 7.36 2.50 -5.45
N LEU A 28 7.70 2.40 -4.16
CA LEU A 28 8.60 3.32 -3.46
C LEU A 28 10.08 3.14 -3.84
N SER A 29 10.48 1.93 -4.24
CA SER A 29 11.83 1.63 -4.74
C SER A 29 12.08 2.16 -6.16
N TYR A 30 11.03 2.57 -6.88
CA TYR A 30 11.15 3.23 -8.17
C TYR A 30 11.54 4.70 -8.02
N ASP A 31 11.82 5.40 -9.13
CA ASP A 31 12.05 6.85 -9.08
C ASP A 31 10.82 7.60 -8.53
N MET A 32 10.95 8.07 -7.29
CA MET A 32 9.91 8.83 -6.58
C MET A 32 9.55 10.14 -7.30
N GLY A 33 10.43 10.66 -8.17
CA GLY A 33 10.16 11.78 -9.06
C GLY A 33 8.94 11.54 -9.95
N PHE A 34 8.75 10.31 -10.42
CA PHE A 34 7.58 9.94 -11.24
C PHE A 34 6.26 10.18 -10.51
N TYR A 35 6.21 9.99 -9.19
CA TYR A 35 5.00 10.17 -8.39
C TYR A 35 4.83 11.59 -7.85
N LYS A 36 5.76 12.50 -8.09
CA LYS A 36 5.64 13.87 -7.59
C LYS A 36 4.82 14.76 -8.54
N PHE A 37 4.15 15.75 -7.96
CA PHE A 37 3.63 16.89 -8.70
C PHE A 37 4.79 17.79 -9.17
N LYS A 38 4.50 18.74 -10.06
CA LYS A 38 5.47 19.77 -10.50
C LYS A 38 6.06 20.59 -9.35
N ASN A 39 5.36 20.69 -8.22
CA ASN A 39 5.82 21.38 -7.01
C ASN A 39 6.63 20.49 -6.05
N GLY A 40 7.00 19.27 -6.46
CA GLY A 40 7.81 18.33 -5.67
C GLY A 40 7.06 17.55 -4.59
N LYS A 41 5.78 17.86 -4.32
CA LYS A 41 4.96 17.09 -3.37
C LYS A 41 4.58 15.72 -3.94
N LEU A 42 4.52 14.69 -3.10
CA LEU A 42 4.12 13.35 -3.51
C LEU A 42 2.62 13.33 -3.90
N ASN A 43 2.31 12.79 -5.07
CA ASN A 43 0.94 12.53 -5.51
C ASN A 43 0.52 11.13 -5.06
N VAL A 44 0.00 11.04 -3.85
CA VAL A 44 -0.49 9.79 -3.24
C VAL A 44 -1.54 9.10 -4.12
N SER A 45 -2.42 9.86 -4.78
CA SER A 45 -3.43 9.31 -5.69
C SER A 45 -2.82 8.65 -6.93
N LYS A 46 -1.76 9.24 -7.51
CA LYS A 46 -1.03 8.65 -8.64
C LYS A 46 -0.29 7.39 -8.20
N LEU A 47 0.42 7.47 -7.07
CA LEU A 47 1.16 6.34 -6.50
C LEU A 47 0.23 5.15 -6.22
N ALA A 48 -0.90 5.39 -5.55
CA ALA A 48 -1.88 4.35 -5.24
C ALA A 48 -2.44 3.68 -6.50
N ARG A 49 -2.77 4.47 -7.54
CA ARG A 49 -3.26 3.94 -8.83
C ARG A 49 -2.21 3.06 -9.51
N CYS A 50 -0.97 3.52 -9.59
CA CYS A 50 0.12 2.77 -10.22
C CYS A 50 0.50 1.51 -9.43
N ALA A 51 0.43 1.55 -8.11
CA ALA A 51 0.71 0.40 -7.25
C ALA A 51 -0.46 -0.60 -7.18
N GLY A 52 -1.64 -0.26 -7.73
CA GLY A 52 -2.84 -1.09 -7.63
C GLY A 52 -3.35 -1.21 -6.19
N LEU A 53 -3.24 -0.13 -5.41
CA LEU A 53 -3.62 -0.07 -3.99
C LEU A 53 -4.69 0.99 -3.75
N SER A 54 -5.45 0.84 -2.68
CA SER A 54 -6.39 1.90 -2.28
C SER A 54 -5.62 3.11 -1.75
N ARG A 55 -6.12 4.32 -2.07
CA ARG A 55 -5.50 5.57 -1.59
C ARG A 55 -5.37 5.59 -0.07
N GLY A 56 -6.44 5.23 0.65
CA GLY A 56 -6.43 5.25 2.12
C GLY A 56 -5.45 4.24 2.75
N PHE A 57 -5.20 3.11 2.09
CA PHE A 57 -4.14 2.19 2.52
C PHE A 57 -2.77 2.86 2.38
N VAL A 58 -2.48 3.39 1.19
CA VAL A 58 -1.19 4.04 0.90
C VAL A 58 -0.95 5.22 1.82
N GLU A 59 -1.93 6.10 1.99
CA GLU A 59 -1.86 7.28 2.86
C GLU A 59 -1.50 6.91 4.31
N ARG A 60 -2.15 5.88 4.85
CA ARG A 60 -1.86 5.37 6.19
C ARG A 60 -0.46 4.78 6.30
N GLU A 61 -0.04 3.97 5.33
CA GLU A 61 1.27 3.32 5.41
C GLU A 61 2.42 4.32 5.15
N LEU A 62 2.25 5.30 4.27
CA LEU A 62 3.20 6.40 4.10
C LEU A 62 3.36 7.19 5.39
N TRP A 63 2.25 7.53 6.06
CA TRP A 63 2.29 8.20 7.37
C TRP A 63 3.06 7.39 8.42
N ARG A 64 2.88 6.06 8.45
CA ARG A 64 3.65 5.17 9.34
C ARG A 64 5.14 5.12 9.01
N LEU A 65 5.50 5.29 7.73
CA LEU A 65 6.88 5.33 7.25
C LEU A 65 7.52 6.72 7.40
N GLY A 66 6.75 7.74 7.82
CA GLY A 66 7.23 9.13 7.94
C GLY A 66 7.37 9.85 6.60
N LEU A 67 6.62 9.42 5.58
CA LEU A 67 6.62 9.96 4.21
C LEU A 67 5.38 10.78 3.87
#